data_AF-A0A8T1VI64-F1
#
_entry.id   AF-A0A8T1VI64-F1
#
_cell.length_a   1.000
_cell.length_b   1.000
_cell.length_c   1.000
_cell.angle_alpha   90.00
_cell.angle_beta   90.00
_cell.angle_gamma   90.00
#
_symmetry.space_group_name_H-M   'P 1'
#
loop_
_entity.id
_entity.type
_entity.pdbx_description
1 polymer ?
#
loop_
_entity_poly.entity_id
_entity_poly.type
_entity_poly.pdbx_seq_one_letter_code
_entity_poly.pdbx_strand_id
1 'polypeptide(L)'
;MSRSIEREKKRRDSGLSALLAHEWRGQHQQLMKCVLESQGIERAHASHQKLSAAYSKLVQNDRVVEALQMKLKGLMRAADFCQEERTDALMNLSSQLDGALNRRLQLKTKCATRCVDMLLSNDSIWTTVNTLMTEDSQTSL
;
A
#
# COMPACT_ATOMS: atom_id res chain seq x y z
N MET A 1 -0.42 34.92 -10.65
CA MET A 1 -0.46 33.77 -9.71
C MET A 1 -0.77 32.42 -10.36
N SER A 2 -1.62 32.35 -11.39
CA SER A 2 -2.10 31.09 -11.98
C SER A 2 -1.04 30.14 -12.56
N ARG A 3 0.06 30.67 -13.13
CA ARG A 3 1.16 29.84 -13.69
C ARG A 3 2.00 29.11 -12.63
N SER A 4 1.99 29.58 -11.38
CA SER A 4 2.72 28.90 -10.30
C SER A 4 1.91 27.75 -9.73
N ILE A 5 0.59 27.94 -9.60
CA ILE A 5 -0.35 26.93 -9.11
C ILE A 5 -0.42 25.75 -10.09
N GLU A 6 -0.49 26.03 -11.40
CA GLU A 6 -0.52 24.99 -12.44
C GLU A 6 0.77 24.17 -12.49
N ARG A 7 1.94 24.81 -12.35
CA ARG A 7 3.23 24.12 -12.27
C ARG A 7 3.29 23.18 -11.07
N GLU A 8 2.85 23.64 -9.91
CA GLU A 8 2.85 22.82 -8.69
C GLU A 8 1.82 21.68 -8.76
N LYS A 9 0.68 21.89 -9.43
CA LYS A 9 -0.27 20.81 -9.73
C LYS A 9 0.38 19.73 -10.61
N LYS A 10 0.98 20.11 -11.74
CA LYS A 10 1.68 19.16 -12.62
C LYS A 10 2.80 18.40 -11.91
N ARG A 11 3.59 19.10 -11.06
CA ARG A 11 4.64 18.47 -10.27
C ARG A 11 4.08 17.41 -9.31
N ARG A 12 2.97 17.69 -8.63
CA ARG A 12 2.29 16.76 -7.72
C ARG A 12 1.70 15.56 -8.47
N ASP A 13 1.02 15.80 -9.59
CA ASP A 13 0.39 14.75 -10.39
C ASP A 13 1.45 13.83 -11.02
N SER A 14 2.56 14.40 -11.50
CA SER A 14 3.70 13.63 -12.01
C SER A 14 4.37 12.79 -10.93
N GLY A 15 4.65 13.37 -9.75
CA GLY A 15 5.22 12.61 -8.63
C GLY A 15 4.31 11.49 -8.14
N LEU A 16 3.00 11.73 -8.08
CA LEU A 16 2.03 10.70 -7.75
C LEU A 16 2.00 9.60 -8.83
N SER A 17 2.02 9.97 -10.11
CA SER A 17 2.04 8.99 -11.20
C SER A 17 3.26 8.08 -11.12
N ALA A 18 4.44 8.63 -10.82
CA ALA A 18 5.64 7.82 -10.61
C ALA A 18 5.50 6.85 -9.43
N LEU A 19 4.91 7.28 -8.32
CA LEU A 19 4.65 6.40 -7.17
C LEU A 19 3.65 5.29 -7.49
N LEU A 20 2.57 5.60 -8.20
CA LEU A 20 1.57 4.61 -8.61
C LEU A 20 2.17 3.61 -9.61
N ALA A 21 2.93 4.07 -10.60
CA ALA A 21 3.63 3.20 -11.54
C ALA A 21 4.59 2.24 -10.81
N HIS A 22 5.29 2.74 -9.78
CA HIS A 22 6.16 1.91 -8.96
C HIS A 22 5.39 0.87 -8.13
N GLU A 23 4.28 1.26 -7.49
CA GLU A 23 3.43 0.33 -6.71
C GLU A 23 2.92 -0.83 -7.56
N TRP A 24 2.50 -0.54 -8.80
CA TRP A 24 1.92 -1.52 -9.71
C TRP A 24 2.96 -2.18 -10.63
N ARG A 25 4.25 -1.91 -10.45
CA ARG A 25 5.32 -2.49 -11.26
C ARG A 25 5.25 -4.02 -11.21
N GLY A 26 5.24 -4.65 -12.39
CA GLY A 26 5.10 -6.11 -12.52
C GLY A 26 3.69 -6.66 -12.23
N GLN A 27 2.72 -5.81 -11.89
CA GLN A 27 1.34 -6.19 -11.56
C GLN A 27 0.33 -5.55 -12.53
N HIS A 28 0.75 -5.25 -13.75
CA HIS A 28 -0.09 -4.52 -14.73
C HIS A 28 -1.43 -5.22 -15.02
N GLN A 29 -1.43 -6.56 -15.18
CA GLN A 29 -2.66 -7.32 -15.39
C GLN A 29 -3.62 -7.22 -14.20
N GLN A 30 -3.10 -7.25 -12.97
CA GLN A 30 -3.90 -7.10 -11.76
C GLN A 30 -4.49 -5.69 -11.66
N LEU A 31 -3.70 -4.65 -11.99
CA LEU A 31 -4.18 -3.28 -12.07
C LEU A 31 -5.33 -3.16 -13.08
N MET A 32 -5.16 -3.69 -14.30
CA MET A 32 -6.22 -3.65 -15.33
C MET A 32 -7.49 -4.33 -14.85
N LYS A 33 -7.37 -5.49 -14.21
CA LYS A 33 -8.50 -6.20 -13.62
C LYS A 33 -9.23 -5.35 -12.59
N CYS A 34 -8.51 -4.75 -11.64
CA CYS A 34 -9.13 -3.88 -10.63
C CYS A 34 -9.77 -2.63 -11.23
N VAL A 35 -9.17 -2.04 -12.27
CA VAL A 35 -9.74 -0.90 -13.00
C VAL A 35 -11.04 -1.28 -13.68
N LEU A 36 -11.09 -2.42 -14.38
CA LEU A 36 -12.29 -2.95 -15.05
C LEU A 36 -13.40 -3.28 -14.05
N GLU A 37 -13.07 -3.95 -12.94
CA GLU A 37 -14.03 -4.30 -11.88
C GLU A 37 -14.61 -3.09 -11.16
N SER A 38 -13.92 -1.95 -11.21
CA SER A 38 -14.35 -0.69 -10.57
C SER A 38 -15.14 0.23 -11.52
N GLN A 39 -15.29 -0.14 -12.80
CA GLN A 39 -16.11 0.64 -13.75
C GLN A 39 -17.59 0.55 -13.38
N GLY A 40 -18.23 1.70 -13.14
CA GLY A 40 -19.67 1.80 -12.83
C GLY A 40 -20.01 1.93 -11.34
N ILE A 41 -19.02 1.89 -10.43
CA ILE A 41 -19.23 2.23 -9.02
C ILE A 41 -19.24 3.77 -8.88
N GLU A 42 -20.16 4.32 -8.07
CA GLU A 42 -20.18 5.76 -7.76
C GLU A 42 -18.80 6.21 -7.27
N ARG A 43 -18.17 7.09 -8.05
CA ARG A 43 -16.80 7.54 -7.82
C ARG A 43 -16.79 8.50 -6.65
N ALA A 44 -16.37 8.04 -5.48
CA ALA A 44 -16.00 8.95 -4.41
C ALA A 44 -14.83 9.82 -4.91
N HIS A 45 -14.91 11.14 -4.72
CA HIS A 45 -13.82 12.05 -5.08
C HIS A 45 -12.49 11.53 -4.53
N ALA A 46 -11.61 11.10 -5.44
CA ALA A 46 -10.28 10.65 -5.08
C ALA A 46 -9.51 11.83 -4.47
N SER A 47 -9.00 11.62 -3.26
CA SER A 47 -8.27 12.64 -2.51
C SER A 47 -6.88 12.13 -2.19
N HIS A 48 -5.86 12.90 -2.58
CA HIS A 48 -4.46 12.64 -2.24
C HIS A 48 -4.27 12.46 -0.73
N GLN A 49 -5.03 13.20 0.07
CA GLN A 49 -4.99 13.10 1.54
C GLN A 49 -5.45 11.73 2.02
N LYS A 50 -6.55 11.20 1.45
CA LYS A 50 -7.06 9.86 1.82
C LYS A 50 -6.09 8.76 1.41
N LEU A 51 -5.45 8.88 0.25
CA LEU A 51 -4.43 7.95 -0.22
C LEU A 51 -3.19 7.98 0.69
N SER A 52 -2.66 9.17 0.98
CA SER A 52 -1.52 9.36 1.88
C SER A 52 -1.81 8.82 3.29
N ALA A 53 -3.00 9.06 3.83
CA ALA A 53 -3.41 8.52 5.12
C ALA A 53 -3.50 6.99 5.13
N ALA A 54 -3.91 6.36 4.03
CA ALA A 54 -3.95 4.90 3.91
C ALA A 54 -2.54 4.30 3.96
N TYR A 55 -1.61 4.85 3.17
CA TYR A 55 -0.19 4.44 3.18
C TYR A 55 0.47 4.67 4.54
N SER A 56 0.18 5.80 5.19
CA SER A 56 0.73 6.10 6.53
C SER A 56 0.29 5.05 7.56
N LYS A 57 -0.98 4.62 7.49
CA LYS A 57 -1.51 3.54 8.34
C LYS A 57 -0.86 2.19 8.02
N LEU A 58 -0.59 1.91 6.75
CA LEU A 58 0.10 0.69 6.33
C LEU A 58 1.53 0.64 6.89
N VAL A 59 2.31 1.71 6.70
CA VAL A 59 3.68 1.82 7.24
C VAL A 59 3.70 1.65 8.75
N GLN A 60 2.75 2.28 9.47
CA GLN A 60 2.66 2.12 10.91
C GLN A 60 2.33 0.67 11.31
N ASN A 61 1.49 -0.02 10.54
CA ASN A 61 1.16 -1.41 10.80
C ASN A 61 2.33 -2.36 10.47
N ASP A 62 3.11 -2.10 9.41
CA ASP A 62 4.33 -2.86 9.11
C ASP A 62 5.33 -2.79 10.27
N ARG A 63 5.53 -1.60 10.87
CA ARG A 63 6.37 -1.46 12.08
C ARG A 63 5.86 -2.30 13.26
N VAL A 64 4.53 -2.40 13.43
CA VAL A 64 3.94 -3.25 14.47
C VAL A 64 4.19 -4.73 14.18
N VAL A 65 4.02 -5.16 12.92
CA VAL A 65 4.31 -6.54 12.50
C VAL A 65 5.78 -6.88 12.75
N GLU A 66 6.71 -6.03 12.35
CA GLU A 66 8.15 -6.20 12.59
C GLU A 66 8.47 -6.29 14.09
N ALA A 67 7.91 -5.40 14.91
CA ALA A 67 8.11 -5.43 16.35
C ALA A 67 7.59 -6.73 17.00
N LEU A 68 6.42 -7.22 16.56
CA LEU A 68 5.86 -8.49 17.04
C LEU A 68 6.71 -9.68 16.61
N GLN A 69 7.20 -9.70 15.36
CA GLN A 69 8.11 -10.73 14.87
C GLN A 69 9.44 -10.75 15.66
N MET A 70 9.99 -9.57 15.97
CA MET A 70 11.20 -9.47 16.80
C MET A 70 10.95 -9.99 18.22
N LYS A 71 9.82 -9.66 18.84
CA LYS A 71 9.45 -10.18 20.17
C LYS A 71 9.29 -11.69 20.15
N LEU A 72 8.59 -12.24 19.15
CA LEU A 72 8.41 -13.68 18.99
C LEU A 72 9.76 -14.39 18.86
N LYS A 73 10.64 -13.87 18.00
CA LYS A 73 12.00 -14.40 17.82
C LYS A 73 12.84 -14.32 19.10
N GLY A 74 12.66 -13.26 19.90
CA GLY A 74 13.30 -13.11 21.21
C GLY A 74 12.85 -14.19 22.19
N LEU A 75 11.54 -14.41 22.34
CA LEU A 75 10.99 -15.44 23.22
C LEU A 75 11.34 -16.86 22.77
N MET A 76 11.46 -17.11 21.47
CA MET A 76 11.93 -18.41 20.97
C MET A 76 13.37 -18.70 21.40
N ARG A 77 14.20 -17.67 21.60
CA ARG A 77 15.62 -17.78 21.95
C ARG A 77 15.90 -17.76 23.46
N ALA A 78 14.99 -17.21 24.26
CA ALA A 78 15.16 -17.13 25.70
C ALA A 78 15.03 -18.52 26.35
N ALA A 79 15.96 -18.83 27.26
CA ALA A 79 16.00 -20.10 28.00
C ALA A 79 15.32 -20.01 29.38
N ASP A 80 15.03 -18.80 29.88
CA ASP A 80 14.77 -18.54 31.30
C ASP A 80 13.28 -18.49 31.69
N PHE A 81 12.39 -19.13 30.94
CA PHE A 81 10.95 -19.15 31.26
C PHE A 81 10.51 -20.50 31.79
N CYS A 82 9.62 -20.50 32.79
CA CYS A 82 8.84 -21.71 33.07
C CYS A 82 7.94 -22.00 31.85
N GLN A 83 7.70 -23.29 31.58
CA GLN A 83 7.11 -23.73 30.30
C GLN A 83 5.68 -23.18 30.06
N GLU A 84 4.92 -22.96 31.14
CA GLU A 84 3.55 -22.45 31.10
C GLU A 84 3.50 -20.97 30.69
N GLU A 85 4.26 -20.11 31.38
CA GLU A 85 4.39 -18.67 31.05
C GLU A 85 4.89 -18.46 29.62
N ARG A 86 5.83 -19.31 29.16
CA ARG A 86 6.34 -19.27 27.78
C ARG A 86 5.24 -19.58 26.78
N THR A 87 4.41 -20.59 27.07
CA THR A 87 3.36 -21.03 26.15
C THR A 87 2.26 -19.97 26.04
N ASP A 88 1.86 -19.38 27.17
CA ASP A 88 0.87 -18.28 27.19
C ASP A 88 1.38 -17.03 26.46
N ALA A 89 2.64 -16.65 26.69
CA ALA A 89 3.25 -15.51 26.01
C ALA A 89 3.34 -15.73 24.49
N LEU A 90 3.67 -16.96 24.06
CA LEU A 90 3.72 -17.33 22.64
C LEU A 90 2.33 -17.31 22.00
N MET A 91 1.31 -17.88 22.65
CA MET A 91 -0.06 -17.84 22.12
C MET A 91 -0.57 -16.40 21.98
N ASN A 92 -0.35 -15.56 22.98
CA ASN A 92 -0.74 -14.15 22.94
C ASN A 92 -0.04 -13.39 21.80
N LEU A 93 1.27 -13.58 21.62
CA LEU A 93 2.01 -12.94 20.54
C LEU A 93 1.63 -13.46 19.16
N SER A 94 1.34 -14.76 19.03
CA SER A 94 0.84 -15.32 17.77
C SER A 94 -0.50 -14.69 17.39
N SER A 95 -1.44 -14.61 18.33
CA SER A 95 -2.75 -13.96 18.11
C SER A 95 -2.61 -12.49 17.72
N GLN A 96 -1.73 -11.74 18.40
CA GLN A 96 -1.45 -10.34 18.05
C GLN A 96 -0.82 -10.20 16.65
N LEU A 97 0.10 -11.10 16.29
CA LEU A 97 0.75 -11.11 14.99
C LEU A 97 -0.26 -11.43 13.88
N ASP A 98 -1.12 -12.43 14.07
CA ASP A 98 -2.19 -12.78 13.13
C ASP A 98 -3.16 -11.61 12.94
N GLY A 99 -3.57 -10.97 14.02
CA GLY A 99 -4.39 -9.75 13.98
C GLY A 99 -3.71 -8.61 13.21
N ALA A 100 -2.41 -8.40 13.44
CA ALA A 100 -1.63 -7.38 12.74
C ALA A 100 -1.46 -7.69 11.25
N LEU A 101 -1.22 -8.95 10.87
CA LEU A 101 -1.11 -9.41 9.48
C LEU A 101 -2.44 -9.30 8.74
N ASN A 102 -3.56 -9.66 9.36
CA ASN A 102 -4.89 -9.46 8.79
C ASN A 102 -5.19 -7.98 8.56
N ARG A 103 -4.86 -7.13 9.53
CA ARG A 103 -4.98 -5.67 9.37
C ARG A 103 -4.10 -5.15 8.23
N ARG A 104 -2.89 -5.69 8.07
CA ARG A 104 -1.98 -5.36 6.97
C ARG A 104 -2.60 -5.65 5.61
N LEU A 105 -3.18 -6.84 5.47
CA LEU A 105 -3.87 -7.25 4.26
C LEU A 105 -5.01 -6.29 3.92
N GLN A 106 -5.87 -5.96 4.89
CA GLN A 106 -6.96 -5.00 4.70
C GLN A 106 -6.45 -3.61 4.32
N LEU A 107 -5.34 -3.15 4.91
CA LEU A 107 -4.73 -1.86 4.57
C LEU A 107 -4.15 -1.85 3.16
N LYS A 108 -3.52 -2.95 2.72
CA LYS A 108 -3.05 -3.11 1.33
C LYS A 108 -4.20 -3.06 0.34
N THR A 109 -5.29 -3.79 0.60
CA THR A 109 -6.50 -3.73 -0.23
C THR A 109 -7.05 -2.31 -0.30
N LYS A 110 -7.13 -1.60 0.84
CA LYS A 110 -7.57 -0.19 0.86
C LYS A 110 -6.64 0.72 0.05
N CYS A 111 -5.32 0.53 0.11
CA CYS A 111 -4.38 1.29 -0.68
C CYS A 111 -4.60 1.03 -2.18
N ALA A 112 -4.73 -0.24 -2.59
CA ALA A 112 -5.00 -0.63 -3.97
C ALA A 112 -6.29 -0.01 -4.50
N THR A 113 -7.41 -0.12 -3.75
CA THR A 113 -8.68 0.51 -4.13
C THR A 113 -8.52 2.03 -4.30
N ARG A 114 -7.82 2.70 -3.38
CA ARG A 114 -7.60 4.15 -3.47
C ARG A 114 -6.70 4.55 -4.63
N CYS A 115 -5.74 3.71 -5.00
CA CYS A 115 -4.93 3.90 -6.20
C CYS A 115 -5.81 3.84 -7.45
N VAL A 116 -6.70 2.84 -7.53
CA VAL A 116 -7.64 2.69 -8.64
C VAL A 116 -8.62 3.87 -8.70
N ASP A 117 -9.18 4.30 -7.56
CA ASP A 117 -10.02 5.51 -7.48
C ASP A 117 -9.30 6.72 -8.07
N MET A 118 -8.01 6.88 -7.76
CA MET A 118 -7.19 8.00 -8.21
C MET A 118 -6.92 7.95 -9.72
N LEU A 119 -6.62 6.76 -10.24
CA LEU A 119 -6.41 6.54 -11.67
C LEU A 119 -7.69 6.80 -12.48
N LEU A 120 -8.83 6.35 -11.99
CA LEU A 120 -10.14 6.54 -12.62
C LEU A 120 -10.69 7.98 -12.49
N SER A 121 -10.16 8.77 -11.56
CA SER A 121 -10.58 10.16 -11.35
C SER A 121 -9.72 11.17 -12.13
N ASN A 122 -8.56 10.76 -12.66
CA ASN A 122 -7.64 11.66 -13.35
C ASN A 122 -6.95 10.96 -14.53
N ASP A 123 -7.49 11.20 -15.73
CA ASP A 123 -6.98 10.63 -16.98
C ASP A 123 -5.52 11.00 -17.27
N SER A 124 -5.04 12.16 -16.80
CA SER A 124 -3.64 12.57 -16.97
C SER A 124 -2.69 11.75 -16.09
N ILE A 125 -3.13 11.37 -14.89
CA ILE A 125 -2.37 10.46 -14.02
C ILE A 125 -2.39 9.06 -14.61
N TRP A 126 -3.56 8.58 -15.07
CA TRP A 126 -3.68 7.27 -15.71
C TRP A 126 -2.75 7.11 -16.91
N THR A 127 -2.79 8.07 -17.85
CA THR A 127 -1.95 8.05 -19.05
C THR A 127 -0.46 8.02 -18.68
N THR A 128 -0.04 8.88 -17.75
CA THR A 128 1.36 8.92 -17.29
C THR A 128 1.78 7.60 -16.62
N VAL A 129 0.93 7.03 -15.76
CA VAL A 129 1.20 5.72 -15.12
C VAL A 129 1.32 4.62 -16.15
N ASN A 130 0.42 4.57 -17.12
CA ASN A 130 0.43 3.55 -18.17
C ASN A 130 1.71 3.66 -19.02
N THR A 131 2.12 4.86 -19.41
CA THR A 131 3.37 5.11 -20.13
C THR A 131 4.59 4.62 -19.34
N LEU A 132 4.71 5.02 -18.06
CA LEU A 132 5.83 4.60 -17.20
C LEU A 132 5.91 3.08 -17.03
N MET A 133 4.76 2.40 -16.91
CA MET A 133 4.70 0.95 -16.79
C MET A 133 5.08 0.23 -18.09
N THR A 134 4.75 0.80 -19.25
CA THR A 134 5.15 0.25 -20.57
C THR A 134 6.62 0.47 -20.88
N GLU A 135 7.20 1.60 -20.47
CA GLU A 135 8.63 1.93 -20.68
C GLU A 135 9.55 1.06 -19.81
N ASP A 136 9.16 0.79 -18.56
CA ASP A 136 9.89 -0.14 -17.66
C ASP A 136 9.89 -1.59 -18.20
N SER A 137 8.91 -1.96 -19.04
CA SER A 137 8.83 -3.29 -19.65
C SER A 137 9.80 -3.47 -20.83
N GLN A 138 10.32 -2.37 -21.41
CA GLN A 138 11.23 -2.40 -22.55
C GLN A 138 12.72 -2.40 -22.16
N THR A 139 13.04 -2.08 -20.90
CA THR A 139 14.42 -1.99 -20.40
C THR A 139 14.92 -3.25 -19.68
N SER A 140 14.10 -4.31 -19.61
CA SER A 140 14.45 -5.59 -18.97
C SER A 140 14.80 -6.73 -19.97
N LEU A 141 15.26 -6.38 -21.18
CA LEU A 141 15.78 -7.32 -22.19
C LEU A 141 17.30 -7.32 -22.23
#